data_AF-A0A072NWA5-F1
#
_entry.id   AF-A0A072NWA5-F1
#
_cell.length_a   1.000
_cell.length_b   1.000
_cell.length_c   1.000
_cell.angle_alpha   90.00
_cell.angle_beta   90.00
_cell.angle_gamma   90.00
#
_symmetry.space_group_name_H-M   'P 1'
#
loop_
_entity.id
_entity.type
_entity.pdbx_description
1 polymer ?
#
loop_
_entity_poly.entity_id
_entity_poly.type
_entity_poly.pdbx_seq_one_letter_code
_entity_poly.pdbx_strand_id
1 'polypeptide(L)'
;WEQIVPQARCISPTSITRHEVLEMLEASQKPGAEFLLVDVRKNDHQGSTISGSLNMPIQTLQPSLPTLYRFCVAAKVKKVIFYCGHSTGRGRRAAGLFDDEVRNHEGDTNIESLVLSEGFNGWSTAGELFDR
;
A
#
# COMPACT_ATOMS: atom_id res chain seq x y z
N TRP A 1 -1.88 -16.95 -6.14
CA TRP A 1 -2.45 -15.98 -5.18
C TRP A 1 -3.90 -15.66 -5.55
N GLU A 2 -4.23 -15.51 -6.84
CA GLU A 2 -5.58 -15.17 -7.32
C GLU A 2 -6.69 -16.11 -6.84
N GLN A 3 -6.43 -17.42 -6.79
CA GLN A 3 -7.41 -18.43 -6.37
C GLN A 3 -7.64 -18.49 -4.86
N ILE A 4 -6.71 -17.97 -4.06
CA ILE A 4 -6.72 -18.11 -2.60
C ILE A 4 -7.01 -16.80 -1.87
N VAL A 5 -6.85 -15.66 -2.55
CA VAL A 5 -7.18 -14.33 -2.02
C VAL A 5 -8.58 -13.97 -2.51
N PRO A 6 -9.54 -13.66 -1.62
CA PRO A 6 -10.90 -13.26 -2.00
C PRO A 6 -10.90 -12.01 -2.87
N GLN A 7 -11.96 -11.80 -3.64
CA GLN A 7 -12.17 -10.54 -4.37
C GLN A 7 -12.54 -9.44 -3.38
N ALA A 8 -12.02 -8.24 -3.59
CA ALA A 8 -12.49 -7.05 -2.90
C ALA A 8 -13.85 -6.60 -3.45
N ARG A 9 -14.67 -5.93 -2.63
CA ARG A 9 -15.91 -5.31 -3.12
C ARG A 9 -15.57 -4.16 -4.09
N CYS A 10 -14.53 -3.38 -3.77
CA CYS A 10 -14.00 -2.35 -4.66
C CYS A 10 -12.94 -2.93 -5.60
N ILE A 11 -13.25 -2.99 -6.90
CA ILE A 11 -12.33 -3.46 -7.95
C ILE A 11 -11.49 -2.35 -8.58
N SER A 12 -11.85 -1.09 -8.34
CA SER A 12 -11.18 0.12 -8.84
C SER A 12 -10.79 1.03 -7.66
N PRO A 13 -9.83 0.61 -6.83
CA PRO A 13 -9.37 1.42 -5.71
C PRO A 13 -8.73 2.72 -6.20
N THR A 14 -8.80 3.76 -5.37
CA THR A 14 -8.17 5.04 -5.62
C THR A 14 -6.66 4.88 -5.79
N SER A 15 -6.11 5.48 -6.83
CA SER A 15 -4.69 5.45 -7.14
C SER A 15 -3.96 6.69 -6.64
N ILE A 16 -2.68 6.53 -6.28
CA ILE A 16 -1.73 7.61 -6.03
C ILE A 16 -0.53 7.50 -6.98
N THR A 17 0.02 8.62 -7.42
CA THR A 17 1.17 8.65 -8.33
C THR A 17 2.49 8.52 -7.58
N ARG A 18 3.55 8.08 -8.29
CA ARG A 18 4.90 8.03 -7.74
C ARG A 18 5.41 9.40 -7.25
N HIS A 19 5.04 10.49 -7.92
CA HIS A 19 5.44 11.85 -7.53
C HIS A 19 4.80 12.27 -6.20
N GLU A 20 3.51 11.99 -6.01
CA GLU A 20 2.84 12.24 -4.72
C GLU A 20 3.47 11.42 -3.59
N VAL A 21 3.80 10.15 -3.84
CA VAL A 21 4.50 9.32 -2.84
C VAL A 21 5.90 9.85 -2.54
N LEU A 22 6.63 10.33 -3.56
CA LEU A 22 7.95 10.94 -3.36
C LEU A 22 7.85 12.21 -2.50
N GLU A 23 6.89 13.09 -2.78
CA GLU A 23 6.64 14.29 -1.98
C GLU A 23 6.31 13.93 -0.52
N MET A 24 5.50 12.87 -0.31
CA MET A 24 5.19 12.37 1.02
C MET A 24 6.43 11.83 1.75
N LEU A 25 7.33 11.11 1.05
CA LEU A 25 8.59 10.61 1.61
C LEU A 25 9.58 11.74 1.95
N GLU A 26 9.57 12.84 1.18
CA GLU A 26 10.37 14.02 1.48
C GLU A 26 9.80 14.81 2.65
N ALA A 27 8.47 14.89 2.75
CA ALA A 27 7.80 15.50 3.87
C ALA A 27 7.93 14.70 5.18
N SER A 28 8.01 13.36 5.11
CA SER A 28 8.13 12.49 6.30
C SER A 28 9.48 12.53 7.00
N GLN A 29 10.50 13.11 6.38
CA GLN A 29 11.74 13.49 7.08
C GLN A 29 11.51 14.59 8.13
N LYS A 30 10.31 15.18 8.15
CA LYS A 30 9.83 16.08 9.21
C LYS A 30 8.97 15.28 10.21
N PRO A 31 8.97 15.62 11.51
CA PRO A 31 8.16 14.91 12.51
C PRO A 31 6.67 14.86 12.14
N GLY A 32 6.05 13.67 12.14
CA GLY A 32 4.61 13.47 11.92
C GLY A 32 4.22 12.78 10.60
N ALA A 33 4.90 11.70 10.20
CA ALA A 33 4.53 10.97 8.99
C ALA A 33 3.19 10.22 9.15
N GLU A 34 2.20 10.58 8.32
CA GLU A 34 0.81 10.09 8.41
C GLU A 34 0.49 8.97 7.40
N PHE A 35 1.50 8.25 6.89
CA PHE A 35 1.28 7.23 5.85
C PHE A 35 2.12 5.97 6.04
N LEU A 36 1.66 4.88 5.41
CA LEU A 36 2.32 3.58 5.38
C LEU A 36 2.41 3.08 3.93
N LEU A 37 3.61 2.66 3.51
CA LEU A 37 3.84 1.96 2.25
C LEU A 37 3.85 0.45 2.48
N VAL A 38 3.09 -0.30 1.69
CA VAL A 38 2.98 -1.76 1.81
C VAL A 38 3.28 -2.43 0.48
N ASP A 39 4.39 -3.15 0.43
CA ASP A 39 4.78 -3.97 -0.71
C ASP A 39 4.15 -5.37 -0.59
N VAL A 40 3.26 -5.72 -1.52
CA VAL A 40 2.57 -7.03 -1.53
C VAL A 40 3.19 -8.06 -2.47
N ARG A 41 4.42 -7.82 -2.95
CA ARG A 41 5.23 -8.80 -3.69
C ARG A 41 5.68 -9.95 -2.79
N LYS A 42 5.99 -11.10 -3.40
CA LYS A 42 6.50 -12.30 -2.71
C LYS A 42 7.89 -12.64 -3.24
N ASN A 43 7.99 -13.67 -4.09
CA ASN A 43 9.27 -14.09 -4.67
C ASN A 43 9.84 -13.03 -5.63
N ASP A 44 8.98 -12.15 -6.16
CA ASP A 44 9.32 -11.02 -7.02
C ASP A 44 9.69 -9.74 -6.25
N HIS A 45 9.91 -9.85 -4.93
CA HIS A 45 10.48 -8.80 -4.08
C HIS A 45 12.02 -8.79 -4.11
N GLN A 46 12.67 -9.74 -4.81
CA GLN A 46 14.14 -9.79 -4.87
C GLN A 46 14.72 -8.62 -5.68
N GLY A 47 15.76 -7.99 -5.14
CA GLY A 47 16.46 -6.85 -5.75
C GLY A 47 16.39 -5.61 -4.87
N SER A 48 15.22 -4.95 -4.84
CA SER A 48 14.97 -3.76 -4.01
C SER A 48 13.48 -3.48 -3.84
N THR A 49 13.18 -2.50 -2.99
CA THR A 49 11.84 -1.99 -2.66
C THR A 49 11.92 -0.48 -2.44
N ILE A 50 10.77 0.18 -2.34
CA ILE A 50 10.72 1.61 -1.97
C ILE A 50 11.14 1.72 -0.51
N SER A 51 12.10 2.58 -0.18
CA SER A 51 12.54 2.74 1.22
C SER A 51 11.40 3.14 2.15
N GLY A 52 11.42 2.59 3.36
CA GLY A 52 10.35 2.76 4.35
C GLY A 52 9.10 1.90 4.12
N SER A 53 9.06 1.06 3.07
CA SER A 53 7.97 0.13 2.85
C SER A 53 8.01 -1.10 3.77
N LEU A 54 6.83 -1.56 4.18
CA LEU A 54 6.63 -2.85 4.82
C LEU A 54 6.36 -3.91 3.76
N ASN A 55 7.20 -4.95 3.66
CA ASN A 55 6.88 -6.08 2.80
C ASN A 55 5.90 -7.04 3.50
N MET A 56 4.71 -7.18 2.92
CA MET A 56 3.67 -8.10 3.37
C MET A 56 3.01 -8.74 2.14
N PRO A 57 3.52 -9.90 1.66
CA PRO A 57 2.95 -10.60 0.52
C PRO A 57 1.44 -10.77 0.65
N ILE A 58 0.68 -10.61 -0.45
CA ILE A 58 -0.79 -10.54 -0.39
C ILE A 58 -1.46 -11.73 0.35
N GLN A 59 -0.85 -12.92 0.28
CA GLN A 59 -1.33 -14.12 0.98
C GLN A 59 -1.25 -14.00 2.50
N THR A 60 -0.23 -13.31 3.01
CA THR A 60 -0.03 -13.06 4.44
C THR A 60 -0.78 -11.80 4.86
N LEU A 61 -0.87 -10.80 3.97
CA LEU A 61 -1.61 -9.57 4.20
C LEU A 61 -3.08 -9.84 4.46
N GLN A 62 -3.73 -10.65 3.62
CA GLN A 62 -5.18 -10.83 3.69
C GLN A 62 -5.70 -11.26 5.07
N PRO A 63 -5.18 -12.33 5.72
CA PRO A 63 -5.60 -12.69 7.07
C PRO A 63 -5.16 -11.66 8.13
N SER A 64 -4.19 -10.80 7.82
CA SER A 64 -3.62 -9.79 8.72
C SER A 64 -4.30 -8.41 8.63
N LEU A 65 -5.25 -8.21 7.70
CA LEU A 65 -5.92 -6.92 7.48
C LEU A 65 -6.54 -6.32 8.75
N PRO A 66 -7.22 -7.09 9.63
CA PRO A 66 -7.76 -6.51 10.87
C PRO A 66 -6.68 -5.99 11.82
N THR A 67 -5.53 -6.66 11.85
CA THR A 67 -4.39 -6.23 12.65
C THR A 67 -3.72 -5.01 12.04
N LEU A 68 -3.57 -4.97 10.72
CA LEU A 68 -3.05 -3.80 10.00
C LEU A 68 -3.95 -2.57 10.23
N TYR A 69 -5.27 -2.74 10.20
CA TYR A 69 -6.22 -1.67 10.48
C TYR A 69 -6.03 -1.11 11.89
N ARG A 70 -6.04 -1.97 12.92
CA ARG A 70 -5.82 -1.55 14.31
C ARG A 70 -4.48 -0.84 14.51
N PHE A 71 -3.43 -1.31 13.84
CA PHE A 71 -2.13 -0.65 13.83
C PHE A 71 -2.23 0.75 13.24
N CYS A 72 -2.86 0.92 12.07
CA CYS A 72 -3.01 2.22 11.43
C CYS A 72 -3.78 3.21 12.31
N VAL A 73 -4.85 2.76 12.97
CA VAL A 73 -5.60 3.58 13.93
C VAL A 73 -4.74 4.01 15.10
N ALA A 74 -4.03 3.08 15.75
CA ALA A 74 -3.19 3.37 16.91
C ALA A 74 -2.02 4.30 16.55
N ALA A 75 -1.43 4.11 15.36
CA ALA A 75 -0.33 4.92 14.85
C ALA A 75 -0.79 6.23 14.19
N LYS A 76 -2.11 6.50 14.14
CA LYS A 76 -2.71 7.67 13.47
C LYS A 76 -2.31 7.80 11.99
N VAL A 77 -2.09 6.67 11.32
CA VAL A 77 -1.84 6.62 9.89
C VAL A 77 -3.12 7.01 9.15
N LYS A 78 -3.03 7.97 8.24
CA LYS A 78 -4.14 8.44 7.41
C LYS A 78 -4.13 7.86 6.00
N LYS A 79 -2.98 7.44 5.48
CA LYS A 79 -2.87 6.87 4.13
C LYS A 79 -2.14 5.53 4.15
N VAL A 80 -2.74 4.50 3.60
CA VAL A 80 -2.11 3.19 3.42
C VAL A 80 -2.00 2.91 1.94
N ILE A 81 -0.77 2.83 1.44
CA ILE A 81 -0.46 2.79 0.02
C ILE A 81 0.09 1.41 -0.32
N PHE A 82 -0.66 0.64 -1.10
CA PHE A 82 -0.29 -0.70 -1.51
C PHE A 82 0.33 -0.70 -2.90
N TYR A 83 1.34 -1.54 -3.11
CA TYR A 83 1.89 -1.75 -4.44
C TYR A 83 2.38 -3.17 -4.65
N CYS A 84 2.46 -3.57 -5.92
CA CYS A 84 3.21 -4.75 -6.33
C CYS A 84 4.14 -4.41 -7.49
N GLY A 85 4.56 -5.36 -8.32
CA GLY A 85 5.43 -5.08 -9.47
C GLY A 85 4.86 -4.00 -10.41
N HIS A 86 3.63 -4.20 -10.90
CA HIS A 86 2.95 -3.27 -11.81
C HIS A 86 1.69 -2.64 -11.23
N SER A 87 1.30 -3.04 -10.01
CA SER A 87 0.03 -2.67 -9.37
C SER A 87 -1.26 -2.97 -10.16
N THR A 88 -1.23 -3.76 -11.23
CA THR A 88 -2.41 -4.13 -12.02
C THR A 88 -3.21 -5.31 -11.47
N GLY A 89 -2.61 -6.10 -10.55
CA GLY A 89 -3.25 -7.27 -9.92
C GLY A 89 -3.24 -7.18 -8.40
N ARG A 90 -2.17 -7.70 -7.77
CA ARG A 90 -2.05 -7.80 -6.30
C ARG A 90 -2.20 -6.46 -5.57
N GLY A 91 -1.58 -5.38 -6.07
CA GLY A 91 -1.66 -4.06 -5.45
C GLY A 91 -3.11 -3.55 -5.39
N ARG A 92 -3.83 -3.58 -6.52
CA ARG A 92 -5.27 -3.26 -6.56
C ARG A 92 -6.10 -4.14 -5.64
N ARG A 93 -5.84 -5.46 -5.62
CA ARG A 93 -6.57 -6.39 -4.76
C ARG A 93 -6.35 -6.07 -3.27
N ALA A 94 -5.10 -5.80 -2.87
CA ALA A 94 -4.75 -5.46 -1.50
C ALA A 94 -5.42 -4.14 -1.06
N ALA A 95 -5.34 -3.09 -1.87
CA ALA A 95 -5.99 -1.82 -1.59
C ALA A 95 -7.51 -1.97 -1.43
N GLY A 96 -8.16 -2.72 -2.33
CA GLY A 96 -9.60 -2.97 -2.23
C GLY A 96 -9.98 -3.78 -0.98
N LEU A 97 -9.21 -4.81 -0.62
CA LEU A 97 -9.50 -5.61 0.58
C LEU A 97 -9.29 -4.82 1.87
N PHE A 98 -8.29 -3.94 1.92
CA PHE A 98 -8.09 -3.07 3.07
C PHE A 98 -9.16 -1.98 3.17
N ASP A 99 -9.61 -1.45 2.03
CA ASP A 99 -10.76 -0.53 1.98
C ASP A 99 -12.04 -1.22 2.50
N ASP A 100 -12.29 -2.47 2.13
CA ASP A 100 -13.38 -3.26 2.70
C ASP A 100 -13.24 -3.39 4.23
N GLU A 101 -12.03 -3.63 4.73
CA GLU A 101 -11.74 -3.73 6.17
C GLU A 101 -12.01 -2.42 6.92
N VAL A 102 -11.58 -1.29 6.36
CA VAL A 102 -11.85 0.05 6.91
C VAL A 102 -13.36 0.31 6.98
N ARG A 103 -14.10 0.01 5.91
CA ARG A 103 -15.56 0.22 5.85
C ARG A 103 -16.33 -0.68 6.82
N ASN A 104 -15.81 -1.87 7.15
CA ASN A 104 -16.46 -2.77 8.10
C ASN A 104 -16.37 -2.28 9.55
N HIS A 105 -15.49 -1.32 9.85
CA HIS A 105 -15.24 -0.83 11.21
C HIS A 105 -15.89 0.54 11.49
N GLU A 106 -17.15 0.74 11.04
CA GLU A 106 -17.98 1.95 11.22
C GLU A 106 -17.43 2.94 12.26
N GLY A 107 -16.67 3.94 11.80
CA GLY A 107 -15.92 4.80 12.70
C GLY A 107 -15.14 5.91 11.98
N ASP A 108 -14.86 6.96 12.73
CA ASP A 108 -14.24 8.25 12.38
C ASP A 108 -12.74 8.11 12.04
N THR A 109 -12.40 7.11 11.23
CA THR A 109 -11.04 6.86 10.80
C THR A 109 -10.89 7.40 9.39
N ASN A 110 -10.21 8.54 9.27
CA ASN A 110 -9.90 9.19 8.00
C ASN A 110 -8.73 8.45 7.28
N ILE A 111 -8.83 7.12 7.20
CA ILE A 111 -7.83 6.22 6.61
C ILE A 111 -8.19 6.00 5.15
N GLU A 112 -7.31 6.43 4.26
CA GLU A 112 -7.42 6.22 2.83
C GLU A 112 -6.61 4.99 2.42
N SER A 113 -7.27 4.04 1.75
CA SER A 113 -6.62 2.90 1.11
C SER A 113 -6.32 3.22 -0.35
N LEU A 114 -5.05 3.23 -0.72
CA LEU A 114 -4.56 3.69 -2.02
C LEU A 114 -3.73 2.62 -2.71
N VAL A 115 -3.69 2.65 -4.05
CA VAL A 115 -2.77 1.85 -4.85
C VAL A 115 -1.74 2.74 -5.55
N LEU A 116 -0.45 2.41 -5.45
CA LEU A 116 0.58 3.12 -6.21
C LEU A 116 0.48 2.77 -7.69
N SER A 117 0.23 3.78 -8.52
CA SER A 117 0.23 3.67 -9.98
C SER A 117 1.57 3.15 -10.50
N GLU A 118 1.51 2.31 -11.53
CA GLU A 118 2.68 1.67 -12.18
C GLU A 118 3.51 0.74 -11.28
N GLY A 119 3.18 0.67 -9.98
CA GLY A 119 3.83 -0.20 -9.01
C GLY A 119 5.32 0.07 -8.83
N PHE A 120 6.02 -0.93 -8.30
CA PHE A 120 7.45 -0.86 -8.08
C PHE A 120 8.24 -0.68 -9.38
N ASN A 121 7.78 -1.26 -10.49
CA ASN A 121 8.48 -1.15 -11.77
C ASN A 121 8.44 0.28 -12.33
N GLY A 122 7.31 0.99 -12.16
CA GLY A 122 7.24 2.40 -12.50
C GLY A 122 8.05 3.29 -11.56
N TRP A 123 8.26 2.86 -10.32
CA TRP A 123 9.14 3.55 -9.36
C TRP A 123 10.62 3.37 -9.73
N SER A 124 11.08 2.13 -9.88
CA SER A 124 12.49 1.79 -10.07
C SER A 124 13.07 2.22 -11.43
N THR A 125 12.23 2.57 -12.39
CA THR A 125 12.66 3.03 -13.72
C THR A 125 12.50 4.54 -13.92
N ALA A 126 12.06 5.28 -12.89
CA ALA A 126 11.78 6.72 -12.99
C ALA A 126 13.02 7.62 -12.82
N GLY A 127 14.21 7.04 -12.68
CA GLY A 127 15.49 7.74 -12.58
C GLY A 127 15.93 8.05 -11.15
N GLU A 128 17.09 8.69 -11.00
CA GLU A 128 17.84 8.82 -9.73
C GLU A 128 17.05 9.45 -8.57
N LEU A 129 16.06 10.30 -8.86
CA LEU A 129 15.19 10.89 -7.84
C LEU A 129 14.39 9.84 -7.04
N PHE A 130 14.18 8.66 -7.64
CA PHE A 130 13.41 7.54 -7.10
C PHE A 130 14.29 6.39 -6.58
N ASP A 131 15.62 6.54 -6.53
CA ASP A 131 16.55 5.53 -6.00
C ASP A 131 16.52 5.38 -4.47
N ARG A 132 15.41 5.81 -3.84
CA ARG A 132 15.22 5.76 -2.39
C ARG A 132 14.59 4.46 -1.95
#